data_AF-A0A402AVW9-F1
#
_entry.id   AF-A0A402AVW9-F1
#
_cell.length_a   1.000
_cell.length_b   1.000
_cell.length_c   1.000
_cell.angle_alpha   90.00
_cell.angle_beta   90.00
_cell.angle_gamma   90.00
#
_symmetry.space_group_name_H-M   'P 1'
#
loop_
_entity.id
_entity.type
_entity.pdbx_description
1 polymer ?
#
loop_
_entity_poly.entity_id
_entity_poly.type
_entity_poly.pdbx_seq_one_letter_code
_entity_poly.pdbx_strand_id
1 'polypeptide(L)'
;MSFQYHPERPTLIDVDFAIQPGQLVALVGPSGAGKTTAASLLPRFYDVEQGAVEIDGHDVRSVTQESLLQHIGLVTQETYLLNTTIRENIAYGQPDATDEEVFAAAQAAQIHERILQLPNGYETVVGHAVTFSLAARSSA
;
A
#
# COMPACT_ATOMS: atom_id res chain seq x y z
N MET A 1 6.19 1.05 20.82
CA MET A 1 5.34 2.18 20.43
C MET A 1 3.92 2.01 20.97
N SER A 2 3.27 3.12 21.29
CA SER A 2 1.87 3.16 21.75
C SER A 2 1.08 4.23 20.99
N PHE A 3 -0.17 3.93 20.67
CA PHE A 3 -1.03 4.78 19.84
C PHE A 3 -2.52 4.53 20.10
N GLN A 4 -3.33 5.58 19.98
CA GLN A 4 -4.79 5.50 20.04
C GLN A 4 -5.45 6.50 19.07
N TYR A 5 -6.55 6.09 18.45
CA TYR A 5 -7.42 7.02 17.72
C TYR A 5 -8.34 7.82 18.65
N HIS A 6 -8.74 7.20 19.76
CA HIS A 6 -9.64 7.77 20.74
C HIS A 6 -9.07 7.55 22.15
N PRO A 7 -9.06 8.57 23.02
CA PRO A 7 -8.48 8.49 24.36
C PRO A 7 -9.05 7.36 25.24
N GLU A 8 -10.30 6.98 25.00
CA GLU A 8 -10.98 5.95 25.81
C GLU A 8 -10.63 4.52 25.40
N ARG A 9 -9.95 4.33 24.25
CA ARG A 9 -9.66 3.01 23.71
C ARG A 9 -8.27 2.96 23.07
N PRO A 10 -7.23 2.57 23.83
CA PRO A 10 -5.89 2.38 23.27
C PRO A 10 -5.93 1.35 22.14
N THR A 11 -5.25 1.66 21.04
CA THR A 11 -5.25 0.80 19.83
C THR A 11 -3.99 -0.05 19.76
N LEU A 12 -2.83 0.52 20.11
CA LEU A 12 -1.56 -0.18 20.27
C LEU A 12 -0.98 0.17 21.64
N ILE A 13 -0.56 -0.85 22.38
CA ILE A 13 -0.01 -0.71 23.74
C ILE A 13 1.34 -1.42 23.75
N ASP A 14 2.41 -0.64 23.94
CA ASP A 14 3.79 -1.11 24.10
C ASP A 14 4.21 -2.16 23.07
N VAL A 15 3.86 -1.91 21.80
CA VAL A 15 4.21 -2.78 20.68
C VAL A 15 5.67 -2.55 20.29
N ASP A 16 6.48 -3.60 20.38
CA ASP A 16 7.91 -3.57 20.04
C ASP A 16 8.24 -4.75 19.12
N PHE A 17 8.80 -4.45 17.95
CA PHE A 17 9.36 -5.44 17.04
C PHE A 17 10.33 -4.76 16.07
N ALA A 18 11.26 -5.53 15.53
CA ALA A 18 12.21 -5.09 14.52
C ALA A 18 12.13 -6.01 13.30
N ILE A 19 12.17 -5.42 12.09
CA ILE A 19 12.18 -6.14 10.81
C ILE A 19 13.51 -5.86 10.14
N GLN A 20 14.23 -6.91 9.75
CA GLN A 20 15.51 -6.78 9.05
C GLN A 20 15.29 -6.64 7.53
N PRO A 21 16.22 -5.98 6.81
CA PRO A 21 16.15 -5.87 5.35
C PRO A 21 15.95 -7.23 4.68
N GLY A 22 15.00 -7.30 3.74
CA GLY A 22 14.68 -8.51 2.99
C GLY A 22 13.80 -9.53 3.73
N GLN A 23 13.37 -9.27 4.97
CA GLN A 23 12.46 -10.16 5.67
C GLN A 23 11.00 -9.97 5.22
N LEU A 24 10.31 -11.10 4.99
CA LEU A 24 8.86 -11.14 4.90
C LEU A 24 8.27 -11.36 6.30
N VAL A 25 7.46 -10.42 6.77
CA VAL A 25 6.83 -10.47 8.09
C VAL A 25 5.30 -10.42 7.95
N ALA A 26 4.62 -11.25 8.72
CA ALA A 26 3.16 -11.26 8.80
C ALA A 26 2.71 -10.85 10.22
N LEU A 27 1.89 -9.79 10.31
CA LEU A 27 1.19 -9.44 11.54
C LEU A 27 -0.12 -10.23 11.60
N VAL A 28 -0.25 -11.11 12.60
CA VAL A 28 -1.42 -11.99 12.77
C VAL A 28 -2.11 -11.74 14.11
N GLY A 29 -3.44 -11.88 14.13
CA GLY A 29 -4.24 -11.64 15.34
C GLY A 29 -5.70 -11.33 15.01
N PRO A 30 -6.60 -11.33 16.02
CA PRO A 30 -8.02 -11.11 15.83
C PRO A 30 -8.32 -9.74 15.24
N SER A 31 -9.52 -9.56 14.66
CA SER A 31 -9.99 -8.24 14.24
C SER A 31 -9.95 -7.26 15.41
N GLY A 32 -9.50 -6.03 15.16
CA GLY A 32 -9.31 -5.01 16.20
C GLY A 32 -8.00 -5.10 17.00
N ALA A 33 -7.12 -6.09 16.75
CA ALA A 33 -5.81 -6.19 17.40
C ALA A 33 -4.78 -5.12 16.97
N GLY A 34 -5.18 -4.07 16.24
CA GLY A 34 -4.28 -2.98 15.83
C GLY A 34 -3.36 -3.27 14.64
N LYS A 35 -3.47 -4.42 13.96
CA LYS A 35 -2.60 -4.79 12.82
C LYS A 35 -2.55 -3.74 11.71
N THR A 36 -3.72 -3.32 11.23
CA THR A 36 -3.86 -2.28 10.20
C THR A 36 -3.32 -0.94 10.70
N THR A 37 -3.53 -0.64 11.98
CA THR A 37 -3.01 0.56 12.62
C THR A 37 -1.48 0.56 12.64
N ALA A 38 -0.84 -0.53 13.07
CA ALA A 38 0.61 -0.66 13.04
C ALA A 38 1.18 -0.45 11.63
N ALA A 39 0.55 -1.03 10.60
CA ALA A 39 0.94 -0.81 9.20
C ALA A 39 0.76 0.66 8.75
N SER A 40 -0.29 1.35 9.22
CA SER A 40 -0.57 2.75 8.85
C SER A 40 0.39 3.78 9.48
N LEU A 41 1.11 3.39 10.54
CA LEU A 41 2.09 4.25 11.20
C LEU A 41 3.43 4.30 10.43
N LEU A 42 3.74 3.29 9.61
CA LEU A 42 4.94 3.26 8.77
C LEU A 42 4.99 4.43 7.75
N PRO A 43 3.95 4.69 6.93
CA PRO A 43 3.91 5.86 6.05
C PRO A 43 3.58 7.16 6.79
N ARG A 44 3.57 7.14 8.13
CA ARG A 44 3.26 8.29 9.00
C ARG A 44 1.92 8.95 8.66
N PHE A 45 0.86 8.14 8.48
CA PHE A 45 -0.50 8.70 8.41
C PHE A 45 -0.97 9.24 9.77
N TYR A 46 -0.37 8.74 10.85
CA TYR A 46 -0.51 9.25 12.20
C TYR A 46 0.85 9.22 12.91
N ASP A 47 1.04 10.13 13.87
CA ASP A 47 2.19 10.10 14.77
C ASP A 47 1.87 9.22 15.98
N VAL A 48 2.87 8.47 16.46
CA VAL A 48 2.76 7.71 17.71
C VAL A 48 2.75 8.63 18.93
N GLU A 49 2.00 8.23 19.96
CA GLU A 49 1.93 8.99 21.22
C GLU A 49 3.15 8.72 22.11
N GLN A 50 3.65 7.47 22.08
CA GLN A 50 4.85 7.06 22.82
C GLN A 50 5.72 6.11 22.00
N GLY A 51 7.03 6.18 22.24
CA GLY A 51 8.05 5.45 21.47
C GLY A 51 8.31 6.09 20.11
N ALA A 52 8.75 5.28 19.15
CA ALA A 52 9.08 5.69 17.80
C ALA A 52 8.71 4.60 16.78
N VAL A 53 8.58 5.01 15.52
CA VAL A 53 8.58 4.14 14.35
C VAL A 53 9.79 4.54 13.54
N GLU A 54 10.69 3.60 13.27
CA GLU A 54 11.97 3.88 12.63
C GLU A 54 12.13 3.09 11.34
N ILE A 55 12.67 3.74 10.32
CA ILE A 55 13.12 3.12 9.07
C ILE A 55 14.59 3.46 8.91
N ASP A 56 15.43 2.45 8.75
CA ASP A 56 16.90 2.59 8.71
C ASP A 56 17.46 3.41 9.88
N GLY A 57 16.91 3.22 11.07
CA GLY A 57 17.31 3.91 12.31
C GLY A 57 16.89 5.38 12.40
N HIS A 58 16.09 5.88 11.45
CA HIS A 58 15.55 7.22 11.48
C HIS A 58 14.08 7.17 11.88
N ASP A 59 13.70 7.93 12.91
CA ASP A 59 12.30 8.11 13.26
C ASP A 59 11.56 8.74 12.07
N VAL A 60 10.43 8.16 11.66
CA VAL A 60 9.60 8.67 10.55
C VAL A 60 9.16 10.12 10.77
N ARG A 61 9.15 10.60 12.02
CA ARG A 61 8.84 12.00 12.37
C ARG A 61 9.95 12.98 12.01
N SER A 62 11.18 12.50 11.87
CA SER A 62 12.39 13.30 11.61
C SER A 62 12.71 13.48 10.12
N VAL A 63 11.99 12.80 9.23
CA VAL A 63 12.18 12.85 7.77
C VAL A 63 11.02 13.55 7.08
N THR A 64 11.20 13.92 5.81
CA THR A 64 10.13 14.50 5.00
C THR A 64 9.13 13.41 4.59
N GLN A 65 7.85 13.78 4.52
CA GLN A 65 6.81 12.83 4.12
C GLN A 65 6.97 12.36 2.67
N GLU A 66 7.45 13.23 1.79
CA GLU A 66 7.78 12.88 0.41
C GLU A 66 8.85 11.78 0.34
N SER A 67 9.98 11.97 1.03
CA SER A 67 11.05 10.97 1.07
C SER A 67 10.57 9.65 1.69
N LEU A 68 9.73 9.71 2.71
CA LEU A 68 9.17 8.52 3.36
C LEU A 68 8.29 7.72 2.39
N LEU A 69 7.37 8.39 1.70
CA LEU A 69 6.44 7.74 0.77
C LEU A 69 7.13 7.19 -0.48
N GLN A 70 8.23 7.80 -0.93
CA GLN A 70 9.05 7.26 -2.03
C GLN A 70 9.69 5.90 -1.70
N HIS A 71 9.86 5.57 -0.42
CA HIS A 71 10.49 4.32 0.02
C HIS A 71 9.48 3.28 0.53
N ILE A 72 8.18 3.60 0.54
CA ILE A 72 7.13 2.72 1.06
C ILE A 72 6.10 2.44 -0.03
N GLY A 73 6.03 1.17 -0.44
CA GLY A 73 4.88 0.64 -1.18
C GLY A 73 3.77 0.22 -0.23
N LEU A 74 2.56 0.72 -0.43
CA LEU A 74 1.38 0.35 0.37
C LEU A 74 0.26 -0.15 -0.54
N VAL A 75 -0.25 -1.35 -0.25
CA VAL A 75 -1.47 -1.89 -0.89
C VAL A 75 -2.55 -2.03 0.18
N THR A 76 -3.64 -1.28 0.01
CA THR A 76 -4.75 -1.25 0.97
C THR A 76 -5.81 -2.30 0.63
N GLN A 77 -6.61 -2.69 1.64
CA GLN A 77 -7.71 -3.64 1.45
C GLN A 77 -8.77 -3.12 0.47
N GLU A 78 -9.04 -1.82 0.50
CA GLU A 78 -9.87 -1.12 -0.49
C GLU A 78 -8.95 -0.47 -1.52
N THR A 79 -9.11 -0.83 -2.79
CA THR A 79 -8.36 -0.23 -3.90
C THR A 79 -9.22 0.81 -4.59
N TYR A 80 -8.70 2.02 -4.72
CA TYR A 80 -9.34 3.10 -5.46
C TYR A 80 -8.67 3.25 -6.82
N LEU A 81 -9.47 3.21 -7.88
CA LEU A 81 -9.02 3.51 -9.24
C LEU A 81 -9.44 4.92 -9.59
N LEU A 82 -8.51 5.67 -10.16
CA LEU A 82 -8.79 6.97 -10.76
C LEU A 82 -9.68 6.77 -11.99
N ASN A 83 -10.56 7.74 -12.25
CA ASN A 83 -11.45 7.74 -13.40
C ASN A 83 -10.71 8.09 -14.70
N THR A 84 -9.80 7.21 -15.12
CA THR A 84 -8.82 7.42 -16.18
C THR A 84 -8.40 6.07 -16.76
N THR A 85 -7.47 6.04 -17.71
CA THR A 85 -7.02 4.78 -18.34
C THR A 85 -6.33 3.84 -17.35
N ILE A 86 -6.29 2.54 -17.66
CA ILE A 86 -5.48 1.56 -16.90
C ILE A 86 -4.01 1.97 -16.91
N ARG A 87 -3.50 2.44 -18.06
CA ARG A 87 -2.15 2.97 -18.20
C ARG A 87 -1.83 4.03 -17.15
N GLU A 88 -2.67 5.06 -17.07
CA GLU A 88 -2.50 6.18 -16.14
C GLU A 88 -2.69 5.75 -14.67
N ASN A 89 -3.57 4.80 -14.39
CA ASN A 89 -3.69 4.23 -13.04
C ASN A 89 -2.42 3.51 -12.60
N ILE A 90 -1.77 2.74 -13.47
CA ILE A 90 -0.51 2.05 -13.17
C ILE A 90 0.64 3.05 -13.02
N ALA A 91 0.72 4.03 -13.93
CA ALA A 91 1.73 5.09 -13.90
C ALA A 91 1.52 6.08 -12.74
N TYR A 92 0.41 6.03 -12.01
CA TYR A 92 0.10 7.01 -10.97
C TYR A 92 1.20 7.14 -9.88
N GLY A 93 1.87 6.02 -9.54
CA GLY A 93 2.97 6.03 -8.58
C GLY A 93 4.29 6.62 -9.11
N GLN A 94 4.43 6.72 -10.44
CA GLN A 94 5.59 7.28 -11.13
C GLN A 94 5.10 7.96 -12.43
N PRO A 95 4.68 9.24 -12.37
CA PRO A 95 4.01 9.90 -13.49
C PRO A 95 4.82 9.93 -14.80
N ASP A 96 6.15 9.91 -14.70
CA ASP A 96 7.08 9.88 -15.83
C ASP A 96 7.40 8.46 -16.31
N ALA A 97 6.69 7.44 -15.83
CA ALA A 97 6.88 6.05 -16.25
C ALA A 97 6.65 5.89 -17.75
N THR A 98 7.61 5.23 -18.40
CA THR A 98 7.53 4.79 -19.79
C THR A 98 6.48 3.70 -19.95
N ASP A 99 6.01 3.48 -21.17
CA ASP A 99 5.06 2.41 -21.46
C ASP A 99 5.69 1.03 -21.16
N GLU A 100 7.00 0.87 -21.38
CA GLU A 100 7.73 -0.34 -21.00
C GLU A 100 7.69 -0.61 -19.49
N GLU A 101 7.87 0.41 -18.64
CA GLU A 101 7.77 0.29 -17.19
C GLU A 101 6.34 -0.04 -16.75
N VAL A 102 5.33 0.58 -17.36
CA VAL A 102 3.92 0.28 -17.12
C VAL A 102 3.59 -1.17 -17.48
N PHE A 103 4.10 -1.66 -18.60
CA PHE A 103 3.88 -3.06 -19.02
C PHE A 103 4.61 -4.04 -18.11
N ALA A 104 5.85 -3.74 -17.72
CA ALA A 104 6.60 -4.54 -16.77
C ALA A 104 5.90 -4.64 -15.41
N ALA A 105 5.36 -3.53 -14.89
CA ALA A 105 4.58 -3.52 -13.65
C ALA A 105 3.31 -4.38 -13.77
N ALA A 106 2.57 -4.28 -14.87
CA ALA A 106 1.40 -5.10 -15.12
C ALA A 106 1.72 -6.60 -15.29
N GLN A 107 2.89 -6.94 -15.85
CA GLN A 107 3.36 -8.32 -15.97
C GLN A 107 3.74 -8.87 -14.60
N ALA A 108 4.48 -8.10 -13.78
CA ALA A 108 4.82 -8.47 -12.40
C ALA A 108 3.56 -8.68 -11.54
N ALA A 109 2.53 -7.87 -11.75
CA ALA A 109 1.22 -8.01 -11.11
C ALA A 109 0.32 -9.09 -11.76
N GLN A 110 0.79 -9.79 -12.80
CA GLN A 110 0.06 -10.85 -13.52
C GLN A 110 -1.29 -10.41 -14.12
N ILE A 111 -1.41 -9.13 -14.51
CA ILE A 111 -2.62 -8.56 -15.12
C ILE A 111 -2.45 -8.18 -16.59
N HIS A 112 -1.23 -8.16 -17.12
CA HIS A 112 -0.92 -7.75 -18.50
C HIS A 112 -1.80 -8.43 -19.55
N GLU A 113 -1.83 -9.76 -19.58
CA GLU A 113 -2.64 -10.54 -20.53
C GLU A 113 -4.13 -10.22 -20.44
N ARG A 114 -4.61 -9.96 -19.22
CA ARG A 114 -6.03 -9.61 -18.99
C ARG A 114 -6.36 -8.20 -19.47
N ILE A 115 -5.41 -7.27 -19.36
CA ILE A 115 -5.55 -5.92 -19.90
C ILE A 115 -5.64 -5.98 -21.42
N LEU A 116 -4.77 -6.76 -22.08
CA LEU A 116 -4.75 -6.88 -23.56
C LEU A 116 -6.03 -7.51 -24.15
N GLN A 117 -6.78 -8.28 -23.35
CA GLN A 117 -8.07 -8.83 -23.76
C GLN A 117 -9.21 -7.81 -23.72
N LEU A 118 -9.02 -6.65 -23.11
CA LEU A 118 -10.02 -5.57 -23.11
C LEU A 118 -10.07 -4.91 -24.49
N PRO A 119 -11.24 -4.41 -24.95
CA PRO A 119 -11.38 -3.81 -26.27
C PRO A 119 -10.40 -2.67 -26.57
N ASN A 120 -10.02 -1.89 -25.55
CA ASN A 120 -9.08 -0.77 -25.68
C ASN A 120 -7.74 -1.04 -24.96
N GLY A 121 -7.47 -2.27 -24.51
CA GLY A 121 -6.23 -2.59 -23.81
C GLY A 121 -5.97 -1.66 -22.61
N TYR A 122 -4.76 -1.11 -22.55
CA TYR A 122 -4.31 -0.14 -21.56
C TYR A 122 -5.04 1.21 -21.59
N GLU A 123 -5.64 1.57 -22.73
CA GLU A 123 -6.46 2.78 -22.91
C GLU A 123 -7.91 2.58 -22.43
N THR A 124 -8.22 1.43 -21.83
CA THR A 124 -9.52 1.20 -21.19
C THR A 124 -9.64 2.12 -19.97
N VAL A 125 -10.68 2.97 -19.96
CA VAL A 125 -11.00 3.84 -18.83
C VAL A 125 -11.67 3.02 -17.72
N VAL A 126 -11.17 3.14 -16.49
CA VAL A 126 -11.69 2.52 -15.27
C VAL A 126 -12.04 3.61 -14.24
N GLY A 127 -12.65 3.26 -13.10
CA GLY A 127 -12.92 4.20 -11.99
C GLY A 127 -14.38 4.65 -11.83
N HIS A 128 -15.25 4.48 -12.83
CA HIS A 128 -16.70 4.70 -12.70
C HIS A 128 -17.45 3.38 -12.43
N ALA A 129 -17.68 3.00 -11.17
CA ALA A 129 -18.53 1.86 -10.77
C ALA A 129 -18.34 0.52 -11.54
N VAL A 130 -17.21 0.34 -12.21
CA VAL A 130 -16.78 -0.94 -12.75
C VAL A 130 -15.95 -1.57 -11.64
N THR A 131 -16.55 -2.49 -10.91
CA THR A 131 -15.82 -3.36 -9.98
C THR A 131 -14.83 -4.17 -10.79
N PHE A 132 -13.58 -3.72 -10.88
CA PHE A 132 -12.49 -4.52 -11.38
C PHE A 132 -12.11 -5.52 -10.28
N SER A 133 -12.75 -6.69 -10.30
CA SER A 133 -12.40 -7.77 -9.40
C SER A 133 -11.01 -8.32 -9.79
N LEU A 134 -10.00 -7.91 -9.03
CA LEU A 134 -8.63 -8.45 -9.03
C LEU A 134 -8.55 -9.87 -8.42
N ALA A 135 -9.67 -10.50 -8.08
CA ALA A 135 -9.66 -11.82 -7.46
C ALA A 135 -9.31 -12.92 -8.49
N ALA A 136 -8.02 -13.12 -8.74
CA ALA A 136 -7.48 -14.41 -9.11
C ALA A 136 -7.52 -15.30 -7.85
N ARG A 137 -8.68 -15.91 -7.57
CA ARG A 137 -8.71 -17.05 -6.66
C ARG A 137 -7.99 -18.20 -7.39
N SER A 138 -6.72 -18.40 -7.07
CA SER A 138 -6.06 -19.67 -7.37
C SER A 138 -6.74 -20.74 -6.53
N SER A 139 -7.54 -21.58 -7.19
CA SER A 139 -7.98 -22.86 -6.64
C SER A 139 -6.87 -23.87 -6.92
N ALA A 140 -6.17 -24.28 -5.87
CA ALA A 140 -5.48 -25.56 -5.77
C ALA A 140 -5.97 -26.25 -4.50
#